data_AF-A0A938SS81-F1
#
_entry.id   AF-A0A938SS81-F1
#
_cell.length_a   1.000
_cell.length_b   1.000
_cell.length_c   1.000
_cell.angle_alpha   90.00
_cell.angle_beta   90.00
_cell.angle_gamma   90.00
#
_symmetry.space_group_name_H-M   'P 1'
#
loop_
_entity.id
_entity.type
_entity.pdbx_description
1 polymer ?
#
loop_
_entity_poly.entity_id
_entity_poly.type
_entity_poly.pdbx_seq_one_letter_code
_entity_poly.pdbx_strand_id
1 'polypeptide(L)' 'MKPETLLAELNRLRQDVPKDPSDLEWLTLHHVFCFVSYKMGDFQKYVDEQAKAGAFDAFEG' A
#
# COMPACT_ATOMS: atom_id res chain seq x y z
N MET A 1 6.00 6.07 -10.47
CA MET A 1 5.24 5.02 -9.74
C MET A 1 3.80 5.48 -9.55
N LYS A 2 2.81 4.58 -9.69
CA LYS A 2 1.40 4.91 -9.43
C LYS A 2 0.99 4.43 -8.03
N PRO A 3 0.27 5.20 -7.20
CA PRO A 3 -0.15 4.75 -5.87
C PRO A 3 -1.09 3.53 -5.94
N GLU A 4 -1.87 3.39 -7.02
CA GLU A 4 -2.73 2.22 -7.22
C GLU A 4 -1.92 0.92 -7.33
N THR A 5 -0.70 0.97 -7.87
CA THR A 5 0.19 -0.21 -7.96
C THR A 5 0.58 -0.70 -6.57
N LEU A 6 0.97 0.21 -5.68
CA LEU A 6 1.34 -0.14 -4.30
C LEU A 6 0.12 -0.57 -3.47
N LEU A 7 -1.02 0.09 -3.66
CA LEU A 7 -2.26 -0.29 -2.98
C LEU A 7 -2.77 -1.67 -3.44
N ALA A 8 -2.62 -1.99 -4.73
CA ALA A 8 -2.96 -3.31 -5.26
C ALA A 8 -2.06 -4.40 -4.66
N GLU A 9 -0.76 -4.14 -4.53
CA GLU A 9 0.16 -5.08 -3.89
C GLU A 9 -0.14 -5.26 -2.40
N LEU A 10 -0.48 -4.19 -1.68
CA LEU A 10 -0.94 -4.28 -0.29
C LEU A 10 -2.23 -5.12 -0.17
N ASN A 11 -3.16 -4.99 -1.12
CA ASN A 11 -4.36 -5.83 -1.14
C ASN A 11 -4.03 -7.30 -1.43
N ARG A 12 -3.06 -7.57 -2.32
CA ARG A 12 -2.58 -8.93 -2.61
C ARG A 12 -2.04 -9.57 -1.33
N LEU A 13 -1.12 -8.88 -0.63
CA LEU A 13 -0.57 -9.32 0.66
C LEU A 13 -1.67 -9.58 1.70
N ARG A 14 -2.68 -8.71 1.77
CA ARG A 14 -3.84 -8.90 2.65
C ARG A 14 -4.66 -10.16 2.30
N GLN A 15 -4.71 -10.58 1.03
CA GLN A 15 -5.41 -11.81 0.63
C GLN A 15 -4.56 -13.07 0.83
N ASP A 16 -3.24 -12.94 1.00
CA ASP A 16 -2.34 -14.08 1.21
C ASP A 16 -2.45 -14.65 2.63
N VAL A 17 -2.98 -13.88 3.59
CA VAL A 17 -3.20 -14.30 4.98
C VAL A 17 -4.65 -14.70 5.25
N PRO A 18 -4.92 -15.64 6.19
CA PRO A 18 -6.27 -15.99 6.59
C PRO A 18 -7.06 -14.77 7.05
N LYS A 19 -8.37 -14.73 6.73
CA LYS A 19 -9.27 -13.66 7.17
C LYS A 19 -9.72 -13.88 8.62
N ASP A 20 -8.76 -13.78 9.54
CA ASP A 20 -8.97 -13.99 10.97
C ASP A 20 -8.96 -12.65 11.72
N PRO A 21 -10.11 -12.19 12.26
CA PRO A 21 -10.19 -10.95 13.01
C PRO A 21 -9.53 -11.02 14.40
N SER A 22 -9.03 -12.20 14.82
CA SER A 22 -8.21 -12.35 16.02
C SER A 22 -6.70 -12.33 15.73
N ASP A 23 -6.30 -12.42 14.46
CA ASP A 23 -4.92 -12.37 14.03
C ASP A 23 -4.46 -10.92 13.81
N LEU A 24 -3.38 -10.54 14.51
CA LEU A 24 -2.80 -9.21 14.42
C LEU A 24 -2.25 -8.92 13.01
N GLU A 25 -1.75 -9.94 12.30
CA GLU A 25 -1.24 -9.79 10.93
C GLU A 25 -2.36 -9.41 9.98
N TRP A 26 -3.48 -10.15 10.00
CA TRP A 26 -4.66 -9.81 9.20
C TRP A 26 -5.24 -8.45 9.59
N LEU A 27 -5.38 -8.15 10.89
CA LEU A 27 -5.88 -6.85 11.37
C LEU A 27 -5.03 -5.69 10.84
N THR A 28 -3.70 -5.84 10.87
CA THR A 28 -2.77 -4.83 10.37
C THR A 28 -2.96 -4.58 8.88
N LEU A 29 -2.88 -5.64 8.07
CA LEU A 29 -3.02 -5.51 6.62
C LEU A 29 -4.41 -5.01 6.23
N HIS A 30 -5.45 -5.47 6.91
CA HIS A 30 -6.83 -5.05 6.64
C HIS A 30 -7.05 -3.57 6.93
N HIS A 31 -6.71 -3.11 8.14
CA HIS A 31 -7.01 -1.74 8.55
C HIS A 31 -6.09 -0.72 7.89
N VAL A 32 -4.82 -1.06 7.62
CA VAL A 32 -3.92 -0.18 6.84
C VAL A 32 -4.43 -0.07 5.40
N PHE A 33 -4.81 -1.17 4.75
CA PHE A 33 -5.39 -1.12 3.42
C PHE A 33 -6.63 -0.22 3.36
N CYS A 34 -7.58 -0.40 4.29
CA CYS A 34 -8.77 0.43 4.38
C CYS A 34 -8.42 1.91 4.54
N PHE A 35 -7.53 2.23 5.49
CA PHE A 35 -7.12 3.60 5.75
C PHE A 35 -6.49 4.27 4.52
N VAL A 36 -5.51 3.61 3.88
CA VAL A 36 -4.83 4.15 2.70
C VAL A 36 -5.82 4.32 1.53
N SER A 37 -6.73 3.36 1.32
CA SER A 37 -7.74 3.45 0.26
C SER A 37 -8.69 4.65 0.40
N TYR A 38 -8.90 5.15 1.63
CA TYR A 38 -9.68 6.36 1.89
C TYR A 38 -8.85 7.64 1.81
N LYS A 39 -7.52 7.53 1.81
CA LYS A 39 -6.56 8.65 1.84
C LYS A 39 -5.72 8.72 0.56
N MET A 40 -6.32 8.34 -0.59
CA MET A 40 -5.61 8.30 -1.88
C MET A 40 -4.93 9.61 -2.28
N GLY A 41 -5.49 10.77 -1.93
CA GLY A 41 -4.86 12.07 -2.20
C GLY A 41 -3.55 12.26 -1.43
N ASP A 42 -3.54 11.98 -0.13
CA ASP A 42 -2.33 12.05 0.70
C ASP A 42 -1.31 11.00 0.27
N PHE A 43 -1.79 9.80 -0.10
CA PHE A 43 -0.93 8.72 -0.56
C PHE A 43 -0.28 9.04 -1.92
N GLN A 44 -1.03 9.61 -2.87
CA GLN A 44 -0.48 10.10 -4.14
C GLN A 44 0.63 11.13 -3.89
N LYS A 45 0.38 12.11 -3.01
CA LYS A 45 1.38 13.12 -2.65
C LYS A 45 2.67 12.48 -2.11
N TYR A 46 2.55 11.52 -1.20
CA TYR A 46 3.69 10.79 -0.67
C TYR A 46 4.45 10.04 -1.78
N VAL A 47 3.74 9.28 -2.63
CA VAL A 47 4.36 8.53 -3.73
C VAL A 47 5.08 9.46 -4.71
N ASP A 48 4.51 10.62 -5.02
CA ASP A 48 5.17 11.62 -5.89
C ASP A 48 6.45 12.19 -5.26
N GLU A 49 6.44 12.45 -3.95
CA GLU A 49 7.63 12.90 -3.22
C GLU A 49 8.73 11.83 -3.22
N GLN A 50 8.38 10.56 -3.02
CA GLN A 50 9.32 9.45 -3.09
C GLN A 50 9.85 9.20 -4.51
N ALA A 51 9.01 9.38 -5.53
CA ALA A 51 9.44 9.28 -6.92
C ALA A 51 10.48 10.37 -7.26
N LYS A 52 10.28 11.60 -6.81
CA LYS A 52 11.27 12.69 -6.98
C LYS A 52 12.57 12.42 -6.23
N ALA A 53 12.51 11.67 -5.14
CA ALA A 53 13.68 11.26 -4.37
C ALA A 53 14.41 10.03 -4.97
N GLY A 54 13.94 9.50 -6.11
CA GLY A 54 14.54 8.34 -6.78
C GLY A 54 14.23 7.00 -6.11
N ALA A 55 13.24 6.94 -5.20
CA ALA A 55 12.91 5.73 -4.45
C ALA A 55 12.47 4.55 -5.35
N PHE A 56 12.04 4.84 -6.58
CA PHE A 56 11.55 3.85 -7.52
C PHE A 56 12.46 3.66 -8.74
N ASP A 57 13.62 4.33 -8.82
CA ASP A 57 14.50 4.30 -10.00
C ASP A 57 14.94 2.87 -10.36
N ALA A 58 15.21 2.04 -9.35
CA ALA A 58 15.58 0.63 -9.55
C ALA A 58 14.43 -0.26 -10.05
N PHE A 59 13.17 0.15 -9.82
CA PHE A 59 11.99 -0.58 -10.31
C PHE A 59 11.57 -0.10 -11.70
N GLU A 60 11.80 1.17 -12.02
CA GLU A 60 11.38 1.79 -13.29
C GLU A 60 12.46 1.80 -14.38
N GLY A 61 13.73 1.55 -14.02
CA GLY A 61 14.86 1.40 -14.94
C GLY A 61 15.03 0.00 -15.50
#